data_AF-A0A7T4PGJ4-F1
#
_entry.id   AF-A0A7T4PGJ4-F1
#
_cell.length_a   1.000
_cell.length_b   1.000
_cell.length_c   1.000
_cell.angle_alpha   90.00
_cell.angle_beta   90.00
_cell.angle_gamma   90.00
#
_symmetry.space_group_name_H-M   'P 1'
#
loop_
_entity.id
_entity.type
_entity.pdbx_description
1 polymer ?
#
loop_
_entity_poly.entity_id
_entity_poly.type
_entity_poly.pdbx_seq_one_letter_code
_entity_poly.pdbx_strand_id
1 'polypeptide(L)'
;MELTITIVRHRGAHFEPYIEDVATAGEAGCVFHMHEDDISAEGAVLFADALTQQARRWRLRPPDMPRGPRIPITMELRAHMEEGVAIVVDDRADAIHYVVREDLITQHAGEVITGSQSERSPHWMRLPARYVVRSKAS
;
A
#
# COMPACT_ATOMS: atom_id res chain seq x y z
N MET A 1 3.77 -9.26 -17.45
CA MET A 1 4.30 -8.32 -16.44
C MET A 1 3.44 -8.48 -15.22
N GLU A 2 3.99 -9.14 -14.20
CA GLU A 2 3.33 -9.26 -12.90
C GLU A 2 3.60 -7.97 -12.12
N LEU A 3 2.56 -7.39 -11.51
CA LEU A 3 2.71 -6.22 -10.66
C LEU A 3 2.83 -6.68 -9.20
N THR A 4 3.99 -6.43 -8.60
CA THR A 4 4.34 -6.93 -7.27
C THR A 4 4.76 -5.77 -6.38
N ILE A 5 4.14 -5.67 -5.20
CA ILE A 5 4.59 -4.78 -4.14
C ILE A 5 5.32 -5.61 -3.09
N THR A 6 6.52 -5.17 -2.71
CA THR A 6 7.32 -5.79 -1.66
C THR A 6 7.57 -4.81 -0.54
N ILE A 7 7.73 -5.32 0.68
CA ILE A 7 8.13 -4.53 1.84
C ILE A 7 9.41 -5.11 2.39
N VAL A 8 10.46 -4.30 2.43
CA VAL A 8 11.76 -4.68 2.98
C VAL A 8 11.94 -4.00 4.32
N ARG A 9 12.22 -4.82 5.33
CA ARG A 9 12.52 -4.39 6.70
C ARG A 9 14.03 -4.28 6.87
N HIS A 10 14.48 -3.12 7.32
CA HIS A 10 15.89 -2.81 7.54
C HIS A 10 16.20 -2.69 9.03
N ARG A 11 17.38 -3.18 9.42
CA ARG A 11 17.91 -3.02 10.77
C ARG A 11 18.93 -1.88 10.83
N GLY A 12 19.10 -1.28 12.00
CA GLY A 12 20.23 -0.40 12.30
C GLY A 12 19.80 1.01 12.64
N ALA A 13 20.40 2.00 11.95
CA ALA A 13 20.01 3.39 12.16
C ALA A 13 18.60 3.61 11.62
N HIS A 14 17.76 4.26 12.42
CA HIS A 14 16.41 4.64 12.02
C HIS A 14 16.46 5.60 10.82
N PHE A 15 15.51 5.45 9.89
CA PHE A 15 15.32 6.30 8.72
C PHE A 15 13.83 6.43 8.41
N GLU A 16 13.46 7.49 7.69
CA GLU A 16 12.08 7.72 7.29
C GLU A 16 11.67 6.76 6.16
N PRO A 17 10.52 6.08 6.26
CA PRO A 17 10.07 5.16 5.22
C PRO A 17 9.98 5.78 3.83
N TYR A 18 10.33 5.01 2.80
CA TYR A 18 10.28 5.49 1.42
C TYR A 18 9.90 4.38 0.42
N ILE A 19 9.52 4.80 -0.79
CA ILE A 19 9.07 3.91 -1.86
C ILE A 19 10.05 4.00 -3.04
N GLU A 20 10.58 2.86 -3.47
CA GLU A 20 11.46 2.72 -4.64
C GLU A 20 10.71 2.03 -5.78
N ASP A 21 10.71 2.63 -6.98
CA ASP A 21 10.09 2.03 -8.16
C ASP A 21 10.99 0.97 -8.80
N VAL A 22 10.41 -0.18 -9.15
CA VAL A 22 11.10 -1.27 -9.82
C VAL A 22 10.43 -1.56 -11.15
N ALA A 23 11.22 -1.51 -12.23
CA ALA A 23 10.79 -1.90 -13.56
C ALA A 23 11.90 -2.69 -14.26
N THR A 24 11.67 -3.99 -14.47
CA THR A 24 12.55 -4.89 -15.23
C THR A 24 11.80 -5.47 -16.43
N ALA A 25 12.48 -6.27 -17.26
CA ALA A 25 11.86 -6.90 -18.43
C ALA A 25 10.71 -7.88 -18.07
N GLY A 26 10.66 -8.40 -16.83
CA GLY A 26 9.65 -9.35 -16.37
C GLY A 26 8.71 -8.82 -15.29
N GLU A 27 9.17 -7.85 -14.49
CA GLU A 27 8.51 -7.38 -13.27
C GLU A 27 8.34 -5.86 -13.28
N ALA A 28 7.21 -5.38 -12.78
CA ALA A 28 7.01 -3.97 -12.48
C ALA A 28 6.36 -3.82 -11.10
N GLY A 29 6.66 -2.76 -10.38
CA GLY A 29 6.11 -2.56 -9.05
C GLY A 29 6.89 -1.52 -8.26
N CYS A 30 6.79 -1.62 -6.94
CA CYS A 30 7.63 -0.81 -6.06
C CYS A 30 7.93 -1.54 -4.75
N VAL A 31 9.06 -1.19 -4.15
CA VAL A 31 9.55 -1.67 -2.87
C VAL A 31 9.31 -0.60 -1.83
N PHE A 32 8.68 -0.96 -0.73
CA PHE A 32 8.51 -0.09 0.43
C PHE A 32 9.62 -0.42 1.41
N HIS A 33 10.46 0.56 1.70
CA HIS A 33 11.57 0.43 2.62
C HIS A 33 11.13 0.94 3.99
N MET A 34 11.20 0.07 4.98
CA MET A 34 10.74 0.35 6.34
C MET A 34 11.84 0.00 7.34
N HIS A 35 11.98 0.78 8.41
CA HIS A 35 12.78 0.36 9.55
C HIS A 35 12.08 -0.77 10.31
N GLU A 36 12.83 -1.66 10.97
CA GLU A 36 12.25 -2.82 11.66
C GLU A 36 11.36 -2.45 12.85
N ASP A 37 11.56 -1.25 13.43
CA ASP A 37 10.74 -0.67 14.49
C ASP A 37 9.47 0.01 13.97
N ASP A 38 9.43 0.34 12.68
CA ASP A 38 8.28 1.01 12.07
C ASP A 38 7.22 0.02 11.60
N ILE A 39 7.61 -1.22 11.31
CA ILE A 39 6.69 -2.26 10.85
C ILE A 39 7.10 -3.63 11.40
N SER A 40 6.12 -4.38 11.89
CA SER A 40 6.33 -5.75 12.35
C SER A 40 6.62 -6.69 11.17
N ALA A 41 7.18 -7.87 11.46
CA ALA A 41 7.42 -8.88 10.43
C ALA A 41 6.11 -9.37 9.79
N GLU A 42 5.06 -9.53 10.61
CA GLU A 42 3.70 -9.84 10.13
C GLU A 42 3.15 -8.70 9.27
N GLY A 43 3.29 -7.45 9.75
CA GLY A 43 2.84 -6.25 9.04
C GLY A 43 3.42 -6.16 7.63
N ALA A 44 4.73 -6.41 7.48
CA ALA A 44 5.37 -6.37 6.17
C ALA A 44 4.76 -7.36 5.16
N VAL A 45 4.40 -8.56 5.60
CA VAL A 45 3.75 -9.57 4.74
C VAL A 45 2.33 -9.13 4.37
N LEU A 46 1.54 -8.72 5.36
CA LEU A 46 0.13 -8.35 5.16
C LEU A 46 -0.02 -7.10 4.29
N PHE A 47 0.82 -6.09 4.51
CA PHE A 47 0.81 -4.88 3.69
C PHE A 47 1.29 -5.14 2.26
N ALA A 48 2.31 -5.99 2.05
CA ALA A 48 2.74 -6.36 0.71
C ALA A 48 1.59 -6.96 -0.11
N ASP A 49 0.79 -7.84 0.49
CA ASP A 49 -0.39 -8.43 -0.15
C ASP A 49 -1.48 -7.38 -0.40
N ALA A 50 -1.88 -6.61 0.63
CA ALA A 50 -2.92 -5.60 0.51
C ALA A 50 -2.59 -4.53 -0.56
N LEU A 51 -1.34 -4.05 -0.59
CA LEU A 51 -0.86 -3.08 -1.57
C LEU A 51 -0.76 -3.70 -2.96
N THR A 52 -0.34 -4.96 -3.09
CA THR A 52 -0.32 -5.66 -4.39
C THR A 52 -1.72 -5.79 -4.96
N GLN A 53 -2.70 -6.18 -4.15
CA GLN A 53 -4.09 -6.29 -4.58
C GLN A 53 -4.66 -4.93 -5.01
N GLN A 54 -4.38 -3.88 -4.25
CA GLN A 54 -4.80 -2.51 -4.56
C GLN A 54 -4.13 -2.02 -5.85
N ALA A 55 -2.82 -2.19 -5.99
CA ALA A 55 -2.04 -1.67 -7.11
C ALA A 55 -2.39 -2.34 -8.45
N ARG A 56 -2.90 -3.58 -8.45
CA ARG A 56 -3.45 -4.24 -9.65
C ARG A 56 -4.61 -3.48 -10.31
N ARG A 57 -5.27 -2.58 -9.56
CA ARG A 57 -6.32 -1.69 -10.10
C ARG A 57 -5.76 -0.49 -10.84
N TRP A 58 -4.45 -0.25 -10.78
CA TRP A 58 -3.84 0.95 -11.32
C TRP A 58 -2.99 0.64 -12.54
N ARG A 59 -2.96 1.58 -13.49
CA ARG A 59 -2.00 1.59 -14.61
C ARG A 59 -1.34 2.94 -14.68
N LEU A 60 -0.10 2.95 -15.14
CA LEU A 60 0.62 4.20 -15.39
C LEU A 60 -0.16 5.03 -16.42
N ARG A 61 -0.24 6.35 -16.21
CA ARG A 61 -0.76 7.27 -17.23
C ARG A 61 0.20 7.33 -18.41
N PRO A 62 -0.30 7.36 -19.66
CA PRO A 62 0.52 7.70 -20.81
C PRO A 62 1.26 9.04 -20.61
N PRO A 63 2.51 9.19 -21.09
CA PRO A 63 3.30 10.41 -20.89
C PRO A 63 2.67 11.69 -21.44
N ASP A 64 1.81 11.55 -22.46
CA ASP A 64 1.10 12.61 -23.16
C ASP A 64 -0.25 12.99 -22.52
N MET A 65 -0.72 12.20 -21.56
CA MET A 65 -1.99 12.48 -20.86
C MET A 65 -1.77 13.44 -19.68
N PRO A 66 -2.68 14.41 -19.43
CA PRO A 66 -2.59 15.24 -18.24
C PRO A 66 -2.62 14.42 -16.95
N ARG A 67 -1.96 14.95 -15.91
CA ARG A 67 -2.00 14.38 -14.55
C ARG A 67 -3.45 14.23 -14.09
N GLY A 68 -3.72 13.12 -13.40
CA GLY A 68 -5.00 12.86 -12.76
C GLY A 68 -5.21 13.69 -11.49
N PRO A 69 -6.38 13.54 -10.86
CA PRO A 69 -6.58 14.09 -9.52
C PRO A 69 -5.65 13.41 -8.52
N ARG A 70 -5.27 14.16 -7.47
CA ARG A 70 -4.67 13.56 -6.28
C ARG A 70 -5.76 12.79 -5.53
N ILE A 71 -5.54 11.50 -5.33
CA ILE A 71 -6.36 10.66 -4.47
C ILE A 71 -5.76 10.69 -3.06
N PRO A 72 -6.49 11.18 -2.04
CA PRO A 72 -6.07 11.05 -0.65
C PRO A 72 -6.05 9.58 -0.23
N ILE A 73 -4.94 9.18 0.37
CA ILE A 73 -4.75 7.86 0.96
C ILE A 73 -4.43 8.11 2.43
N THR A 74 -5.13 7.42 3.32
CA THR A 74 -5.02 7.60 4.77
C THR A 74 -5.00 6.26 5.49
N MET A 75 -4.46 6.25 6.71
CA MET A 75 -4.40 5.07 7.56
C MET A 75 -4.90 5.41 8.97
N GLU A 76 -5.81 4.58 9.47
CA GLU A 76 -6.26 4.58 10.87
C GLU A 76 -5.73 3.31 11.54
N LEU A 77 -5.04 3.47 12.68
CA LEU A 77 -4.60 2.36 13.51
C LEU A 77 -5.64 2.06 14.59
N ARG A 78 -5.97 0.77 14.78
CA ARG A 78 -6.90 0.30 15.81
C ARG A 78 -6.31 -0.81 16.65
N ALA A 79 -6.44 -0.69 17.97
CA ALA A 79 -6.12 -1.74 18.93
C ALA A 79 -6.98 -3.01 18.74
N HIS A 80 -8.23 -2.84 18.33
CA HIS A 80 -9.19 -3.92 18.19
C HIS A 80 -9.80 -3.94 16.79
N MET A 81 -9.67 -5.08 16.13
CA MET A 81 -10.31 -5.41 14.86
C MET A 81 -11.13 -6.69 15.03
N GLU A 82 -12.00 -6.98 14.07
CA GLU A 82 -12.70 -8.27 14.01
C GLU A 82 -11.70 -9.44 13.98
N GLU A 83 -12.08 -10.59 14.54
CA GLU A 83 -11.22 -11.76 14.61
C GLU A 83 -10.76 -12.19 13.20
N GLY A 84 -9.45 -12.38 13.04
CA GLY A 84 -8.83 -12.74 11.76
C GLY A 84 -8.68 -11.60 10.76
N VAL A 85 -9.06 -10.36 11.13
CA VAL A 85 -8.91 -9.17 10.29
C VAL A 85 -7.76 -8.31 10.81
N ALA A 86 -6.82 -7.99 9.91
CA ALA A 86 -5.61 -7.24 10.24
C ALA A 86 -5.47 -5.93 9.45
N ILE A 87 -6.00 -5.91 8.21
CA ILE A 87 -6.05 -4.74 7.34
C ILE A 87 -7.39 -4.75 6.61
N VAL A 88 -8.13 -3.64 6.67
CA VAL A 88 -9.32 -3.38 5.85
C VAL A 88 -9.01 -2.20 4.93
N VAL A 89 -9.36 -2.32 3.66
CA VAL A 89 -9.15 -1.27 2.66
C VAL A 89 -10.50 -0.81 2.10
N ASP A 90 -10.88 0.43 2.40
CA ASP A 90 -11.99 1.13 1.75
C ASP A 90 -11.45 1.94 0.56
N ASP A 91 -11.59 1.39 -0.65
CA ASP A 91 -11.08 1.97 -1.89
C ASP A 91 -12.23 2.58 -2.72
N ARG A 92 -12.44 3.89 -2.52
CA ARG A 92 -13.46 4.71 -3.17
C ARG A 92 -12.86 5.56 -4.28
N ALA A 93 -13.68 6.01 -5.22
CA ALA A 93 -13.21 6.77 -6.39
C ALA A 93 -12.44 8.06 -6.01
N ASP A 94 -12.80 8.68 -4.89
CA ASP A 94 -12.27 9.93 -4.39
C ASP A 94 -11.21 9.77 -3.29
N ALA A 95 -11.10 8.61 -2.63
CA ALA A 95 -10.14 8.37 -1.55
C ALA A 95 -9.86 6.87 -1.32
N ILE A 96 -8.75 6.56 -0.66
CA ILE A 96 -8.48 5.21 -0.13
C ILE A 96 -8.22 5.32 1.37
N HIS A 97 -8.87 4.47 2.15
CA HIS A 97 -8.71 4.45 3.60
C HIS A 97 -8.33 3.05 4.07
N TYR A 98 -7.22 2.96 4.79
CA TYR A 98 -6.75 1.74 5.43
C TYR A 98 -7.11 1.77 6.90
N VAL A 99 -7.79 0.74 7.40
CA VAL A 99 -7.93 0.49 8.84
C VAL A 99 -7.05 -0.70 9.17
N VAL A 100 -6.08 -0.49 10.06
CA VAL A 100 -4.97 -1.42 10.30
C VAL A 100 -4.84 -1.72 11.79
N ARG A 101 -4.53 -2.96 12.12
CA ARG A 101 -4.22 -3.37 13.50
C ARG A 101 -2.96 -2.64 13.98
N GLU A 102 -3.03 -1.97 15.12
CA GLU A 102 -2.01 -1.00 15.53
C GLU A 102 -0.62 -1.58 15.84
N ASP A 103 -0.53 -2.89 16.07
CA ASP A 103 0.73 -3.62 16.31
C ASP A 103 1.50 -3.95 15.02
N LEU A 104 0.93 -3.67 13.84
CA LEU A 104 1.54 -3.99 12.56
C LEU A 104 2.49 -2.90 12.06
N ILE A 105 2.16 -1.64 12.29
CA ILE A 105 2.91 -0.48 11.78
C ILE A 105 2.75 0.70 12.74
N THR A 106 3.78 1.53 12.87
CA THR A 106 3.68 2.77 13.64
C THR A 106 2.80 3.79 12.93
N GLN A 107 2.13 4.66 13.69
CA GLN A 107 1.31 5.74 13.13
C GLN A 107 2.14 6.61 12.18
N HIS A 108 3.36 6.97 12.60
CA HIS A 108 4.27 7.79 11.81
C HIS A 108 4.60 7.15 10.45
N ALA A 109 5.01 5.88 10.43
CA ALA A 109 5.33 5.20 9.18
C ALA A 109 4.11 5.05 8.26
N GLY A 110 2.93 4.79 8.83
CA GLY A 110 1.66 4.77 8.11
C GLY A 110 1.35 6.10 7.43
N GLU A 111 1.53 7.22 8.13
CA GLU A 111 1.33 8.58 7.60
C GLU A 111 2.29 8.91 6.46
N VAL A 112 3.59 8.66 6.64
CA VAL A 112 4.62 8.93 5.62
C VAL A 112 4.30 8.20 4.32
N ILE A 113 3.98 6.91 4.42
CA ILE A 113 3.79 6.05 3.25
C ILE A 113 2.45 6.33 2.56
N THR A 114 1.39 6.60 3.31
CA THR A 114 0.11 7.00 2.70
C THR A 114 0.17 8.40 2.08
N GLY A 115 0.94 9.31 2.67
CA GLY A 115 1.30 10.60 2.10
C GLY A 115 2.00 10.45 0.75
N SER A 116 3.09 9.67 0.72
CA SER A 116 3.84 9.39 -0.51
C SER A 116 2.97 8.76 -1.60
N GLN A 117 2.16 7.75 -1.28
CA GLN A 117 1.24 7.15 -2.26
C GLN A 117 0.24 8.18 -2.81
N SER A 118 -0.30 9.04 -1.96
CA SER A 118 -1.24 10.10 -2.37
C SER A 118 -0.59 11.04 -3.39
N GLU A 119 0.65 11.47 -3.14
CA GLU A 119 1.41 12.36 -4.04
C GLU A 119 1.71 11.73 -5.39
N ARG A 120 1.87 10.40 -5.42
CA ARG A 120 2.15 9.62 -6.63
C ARG A 120 0.89 9.37 -7.45
N SER A 121 -0.29 9.31 -6.84
CA SER A 121 -1.57 9.00 -7.50
C SER A 121 -1.91 9.79 -8.78
N PRO A 122 -1.53 11.08 -8.96
CA PRO A 122 -1.79 11.82 -10.19
C PRO A 122 -1.10 11.25 -11.44
N HIS A 123 -0.09 10.39 -11.27
CA HIS A 123 0.63 9.74 -12.37
C HIS A 123 -0.02 8.41 -12.80
N TRP A 124 -1.08 7.97 -12.12
CA TRP A 124 -1.73 6.69 -12.35
C TRP A 124 -3.20 6.86 -12.74
N MET A 125 -3.73 5.87 -13.47
CA MET A 125 -5.14 5.73 -13.81
C MET A 125 -5.71 4.51 -13.10
N ARG A 126 -6.87 4.68 -12.47
CA ARG A 126 -7.66 3.56 -11.97
C ARG A 126 -8.35 2.85 -13.13
N LEU A 127 -8.23 1.54 -13.16
CA LEU A 127 -9.04 0.66 -13.99
C LEU A 127 -10.36 0.35 -13.27
N PRO A 128 -11.44 0.08 -14.02
CA PRO A 128 -12.62 -0.56 -13.44
C PRO A 128 -12.23 -1.88 -12.78
N ALA A 129 -12.64 -2.10 -11.52
CA ALA A 129 -12.39 -3.35 -10.82
C ALA A 129 -13.70 -4.10 -10.55
N ARG A 130 -13.70 -5.41 -10.82
CA ARG A 130 -14.66 -6.38 -10.26
C ARG A 130 -13.83 -7.43 -9.51
N TYR A 131 -13.90 -7.46 -8.19
CA TYR A 131 -13.45 -8.63 -7.43
C TYR A 131 -14.22 -8.73 -6.10
N VAL A 132 -14.34 -9.97 -5.62
CA VAL A 132 -14.95 -10.34 -4.34
C VAL A 132 -13.85 -11.01 -3.53
N VAL A 133 -13.39 -10.39 -2.44
CA VAL A 133 -12.52 -11.05 -1.47
C VAL A 133 -13.41 -11.86 -0.53
N ARG A 134 -13.31 -13.18 -0.58
CA ARG A 134 -13.96 -14.07 0.39
C ARG A 134 -12.91 -14.60 1.34
N SER A 135 -13.17 -14.56 2.64
CA SER A 135 -12.41 -15.33 3.61
C SER A 135 -12.57 -16.82 3.29
N LYS A 136 -11.49 -17.59 3.36
CA LYS A 136 -11.63 -19.04 3.50
C LYS A 136 -12.32 -19.27 4.85
N ALA A 137 -13.50 -19.86 4.80
CA ALA A 137 -14.09 -20.50 5.98
C ALA A 137 -13.10 -21.55 6.50
N SER A 138 -13.00 -21.62 7.83
CA SER A 138 -12.16 -22.49 8.64
C SER A 138 -12.04 -23.93 8.14
#